data_AF-A0A916D970-F1
#
_entry.id   AF-A0A916D970-F1
#
_cell.length_a   1.000
_cell.length_b   1.000
_cell.length_c   1.000
_cell.angle_alpha   90.00
_cell.angle_beta   90.00
_cell.angle_gamma   90.00
#
_symmetry.space_group_name_H-M   'P 1'
#
loop_
_entity.id
_entity.type
_entity.pdbx_description
1 polymer ?
#
loop_
_entity_poly.entity_id
_entity_poly.type
_entity_poly.pdbx_seq_one_letter_code
_entity_poly.pdbx_strand_id
1 'polypeptide(L)'
;MSAAEKRIDRGKVWKLVGAPTDQVGSVNDPRTSLECGVRWNEKWIYRDPETDEVLRIVLWHRYDFLGAFRVKPDGSTEPEPLPVA
;
A
#
# COMPACT_ATOMS: atom_id res chain seq x y z
N MET A 1 7.83 -28.97 1.08
CA MET A 1 6.70 -28.38 0.34
C MET A 1 6.88 -26.87 0.36
N SER A 2 7.20 -26.23 -0.77
CA SER A 2 7.27 -24.76 -0.82
C SER A 2 6.01 -24.28 -1.51
N ALA A 3 5.01 -23.90 -0.71
CA ALA A 3 4.00 -23.01 -1.23
C ALA A 3 4.72 -21.67 -1.46
N ALA A 4 4.98 -21.32 -2.72
CA ALA A 4 5.09 -19.92 -3.05
C ALA A 4 3.75 -19.32 -2.62
N GLU A 5 3.69 -18.74 -1.41
CA GLU A 5 2.56 -17.93 -0.98
C GLU A 5 2.28 -16.99 -2.13
N LYS A 6 1.07 -17.08 -2.70
CA LYS A 6 0.68 -16.30 -3.87
C LYS A 6 0.94 -14.83 -3.56
N ARG A 7 2.04 -14.28 -4.09
CA ARG A 7 2.36 -12.86 -3.95
C ARG A 7 1.18 -12.09 -4.51
N ILE A 8 0.63 -11.20 -3.71
CA ILE A 8 -0.42 -10.30 -4.17
C ILE A 8 0.24 -9.35 -5.19
N ASP A 9 -0.20 -9.42 -6.44
CA ASP A 9 0.25 -8.50 -7.48
C ASP A 9 -0.56 -7.19 -7.49
N ARG A 10 -0.06 -6.20 -8.23
CA ARG A 10 -0.68 -4.87 -8.38
C ARG A 10 -2.12 -4.93 -8.91
N GLY A 11 -2.39 -5.83 -9.85
CA GLY A 11 -3.73 -5.98 -10.43
C GLY A 11 -4.72 -6.49 -9.39
N LYS A 12 -4.30 -7.41 -8.51
CA LYS A 12 -5.12 -7.90 -7.40
C LYS A 12 -5.41 -6.79 -6.39
N VAL A 13 -4.41 -6.00 -5.98
CA VAL A 13 -4.63 -4.86 -5.08
C VAL A 13 -5.56 -3.83 -5.73
N TRP A 14 -5.35 -3.48 -6.99
CA TRP A 14 -6.21 -2.54 -7.72
C TRP A 14 -7.68 -3.00 -7.73
N LYS A 15 -7.94 -4.29 -7.91
CA LYS A 15 -9.31 -4.84 -7.85
C LYS A 15 -9.92 -4.76 -6.44
N LEU A 16 -9.10 -4.81 -5.38
CA LEU A 16 -9.57 -4.82 -4.00
C LEU A 16 -9.83 -3.42 -3.44
N VAL A 17 -8.94 -2.46 -3.73
CA VAL A 17 -9.00 -1.11 -3.14
C VAL A 17 -9.19 0.01 -4.16
N GLY A 18 -9.23 -0.30 -5.45
CA GLY A 18 -9.43 0.66 -6.51
C GLY A 18 -8.20 1.53 -6.81
N ALA A 19 -8.44 2.55 -7.64
CA ALA A 19 -7.43 3.56 -7.98
C ALA A 19 -7.10 4.41 -6.74
N PRO A 20 -5.81 4.68 -6.46
CA PRO A 20 -5.45 5.59 -5.40
C PRO A 20 -5.86 7.03 -5.74
N THR A 21 -6.13 7.84 -4.72
CA THR A 21 -6.36 9.28 -4.87
C THR A 21 -5.07 10.01 -5.23
N ASP A 22 -3.93 9.51 -4.73
CA ASP A 22 -2.61 10.08 -5.01
C ASP A 22 -1.52 9.01 -4.97
N GLN A 23 -0.39 9.28 -5.63
CA GLN A 23 0.75 8.37 -5.71
C GLN A 23 2.05 9.12 -5.45
N VAL A 24 2.89 8.56 -4.58
CA VAL A 24 4.24 9.05 -4.32
C VAL A 24 5.26 8.01 -4.78
N GLY A 25 6.25 8.47 -5.55
CA GLY A 25 7.33 7.63 -6.06
C GLY A 25 6.91 6.73 -7.21
N SER A 26 7.76 5.74 -7.49
CA SER A 26 7.55 4.78 -8.56
C SER A 26 8.25 3.46 -8.24
N VAL A 27 7.60 2.35 -8.58
CA VAL A 27 8.22 1.01 -8.48
C VAL A 27 9.52 0.88 -9.29
N ASN A 28 9.73 1.76 -10.28
CA ASN A 28 10.95 1.81 -11.08
C ASN A 28 12.05 2.71 -10.47
N ASP A 29 11.72 3.57 -9.51
CA ASP A 29 12.69 4.44 -8.84
C ASP A 29 13.59 3.62 -7.90
N PRO A 30 14.93 3.74 -7.99
CA PRO A 30 15.84 3.09 -7.06
C PRO A 30 15.85 3.70 -5.64
N ARG A 31 15.36 4.94 -5.46
CA ARG A 31 15.29 5.58 -4.14
C ARG A 31 14.21 4.92 -3.31
N THR A 32 14.49 4.79 -2.01
CA THR A 32 13.56 4.17 -1.06
C THR A 32 13.33 5.07 0.13
N SER A 33 12.14 4.92 0.73
CA SER A 33 11.71 5.57 1.96
C SER A 33 11.36 4.50 3.00
N LEU A 34 11.34 4.88 4.28
CA LEU A 34 10.96 4.00 5.40
C LEU A 34 9.69 4.56 6.05
N GLU A 35 8.62 3.76 6.10
CA GLU A 35 7.35 4.11 6.73
C GLU A 35 6.67 2.83 7.22
N CYS A 36 5.93 2.86 8.33
CA CYS A 36 5.26 1.68 8.90
C CYS A 36 6.21 0.47 9.12
N GLY A 37 7.50 0.73 9.36
CA GLY A 37 8.52 -0.32 9.50
C GLY A 37 8.92 -1.01 8.18
N VAL A 38 8.42 -0.56 7.03
CA VAL A 38 8.73 -1.16 5.71
C VAL A 38 9.45 -0.17 4.80
N ARG A 39 10.40 -0.68 4.01
CA ARG A 39 11.16 0.10 3.03
C ARG A 39 10.47 0.03 1.67
N TRP A 40 10.04 1.15 1.11
CA TRP A 40 9.22 1.23 -0.11
C TRP A 40 9.81 2.20 -1.14
N ASN A 41 9.42 2.06 -2.42
CA ASN A 41 9.75 3.02 -3.49
C ASN A 41 8.52 3.58 -4.21
N GLU A 42 7.35 2.96 -4.05
CA GLU A 42 6.06 3.56 -4.41
C GLU A 42 5.05 3.43 -3.27
N LYS A 43 4.28 4.50 -3.07
CA LYS A 43 3.19 4.57 -2.11
C LYS A 43 1.93 5.03 -2.83
N TRP A 44 0.86 4.26 -2.67
CA TRP A 44 -0.49 4.63 -3.04
C TRP A 44 -1.19 5.22 -1.82
N ILE A 45 -1.90 6.32 -2.02
CA ILE A 45 -2.60 7.06 -0.97
C ILE A 45 -4.08 7.07 -1.31
N TYR A 46 -4.91 6.80 -0.32
CA TYR A 46 -6.36 6.86 -0.41
C TYR A 46 -6.88 7.85 0.62
N ARG A 47 -7.52 8.92 0.15
CA ARG A 47 -8.08 9.97 0.97
C ARG A 47 -9.59 9.88 1.05
N ASP A 48 -10.15 10.32 2.16
CA ASP A 48 -11.57 10.61 2.27
C ASP A 48 -11.92 11.78 1.33
N PRO A 49 -12.93 11.65 0.46
CA PRO A 49 -13.28 12.70 -0.49
C PRO A 49 -13.93 13.94 0.16
N GLU A 50 -14.44 13.83 1.38
CA GLU A 50 -15.10 14.92 2.10
C GLU A 50 -14.12 15.66 3.02
N THR A 51 -13.22 14.94 3.70
CA THR A 51 -12.29 15.53 4.68
C THR A 51 -10.85 15.70 4.19
N ASP A 52 -10.49 15.09 3.05
CA ASP A 52 -9.13 15.00 2.51
C ASP A 52 -8.12 14.25 3.41
N GLU A 53 -8.61 13.65 4.50
CA GLU A 53 -7.81 12.85 5.42
C GLU A 53 -7.33 11.56 4.77
N VAL A 54 -6.08 11.17 5.03
CA VAL A 54 -5.56 9.89 4.55
C VAL A 54 -6.20 8.77 5.35
N LEU A 55 -6.89 7.86 4.67
CA LEU A 55 -7.57 6.70 5.30
C LEU A 55 -6.75 5.41 5.16
N ARG A 56 -6.04 5.27 4.04
CA ARG A 56 -5.26 4.08 3.72
C ARG A 56 -4.04 4.45 2.91
N ILE A 57 -2.97 3.71 3.17
CA ILE A 57 -1.79 3.70 2.31
C ILE A 57 -1.47 2.27 1.89
N VAL A 58 -0.96 2.12 0.67
CA VAL A 58 -0.43 0.85 0.17
C VAL A 58 1.01 1.05 -0.26
N LEU A 59 1.90 0.20 0.24
CA LEU A 59 3.33 0.32 0.05
C LEU A 59 3.86 -0.78 -0.87
N TRP A 60 4.73 -0.38 -1.80
CA TRP A 60 5.34 -1.24 -2.81
C TRP A 60 6.86 -1.10 -2.78
N HIS A 61 7.56 -2.19 -3.07
CA HIS A 61 8.99 -2.16 -3.36
C HIS A 61 9.29 -3.00 -4.59
N ARG A 62 9.72 -2.35 -5.69
CA ARG A 62 10.08 -3.05 -6.94
C ARG A 62 8.99 -4.05 -7.39
N TYR A 63 7.74 -3.60 -7.42
CA TYR A 63 6.53 -4.39 -7.74
C TYR A 63 6.09 -5.41 -6.69
N ASP A 64 6.88 -5.67 -5.64
CA ASP A 64 6.44 -6.49 -4.52
C ASP A 64 5.48 -5.69 -3.63
N PHE A 65 4.33 -6.31 -3.31
CA PHE A 65 3.38 -5.79 -2.35
C PHE A 65 3.93 -5.92 -0.93
N LEU A 66 4.06 -4.80 -0.22
CA LEU A 66 4.57 -4.78 1.15
C LEU A 66 3.48 -4.71 2.21
N GLY A 67 2.28 -4.30 1.83
CA GLY A 67 1.14 -4.22 2.73
C GLY A 67 0.22 -3.04 2.44
N ALA A 68 -1.00 -3.16 2.94
CA ALA A 68 -1.91 -2.06 3.12
C ALA A 68 -1.94 -1.68 4.60
N PHE A 69 -2.08 -0.39 4.89
CA PHE A 69 -2.15 0.11 6.24
C PHE A 69 -3.30 1.10 6.34
N ARG A 70 -4.14 0.91 7.35
CA ARG A 70 -5.16 1.89 7.71
C ARG A 70 -4.51 3.00 8.52
N VAL A 71 -4.83 4.24 8.17
CA VAL A 71 -4.39 5.42 8.92
C VAL A 71 -5.51 5.83 9.85
N LYS A 72 -5.19 5.96 11.14
CA LYS A 72 -6.13 6.39 12.18
C LYS A 72 -6.17 7.92 12.27
N PRO A 73 -7.22 8.51 12.87
CA PRO A 73 -7.31 9.95 13.05
C PRO A 73 -6.14 10.57 13.84
N ASP A 74 -5.47 9.79 14.69
CA ASP A 74 -4.27 10.22 15.43
C ASP A 74 -2.97 10.16 14.60
N GLY A 75 -3.06 9.80 13.31
CA GLY A 75 -1.94 9.65 12.39
C GLY A 75 -1.17 8.33 12.54
N SER A 76 -1.52 7.49 13.51
CA SER A 76 -0.93 6.15 13.63
C SER A 76 -1.45 5.22 12.53
N THR A 77 -0.67 4.18 12.23
CA THR A 77 -1.02 3.19 11.22
C THR A 77 -1.16 1.80 11.80
N GLU A 78 -2.06 1.01 11.24
CA GLU A 78 -2.19 -0.41 11.54
C GLU A 78 -2.26 -1.24 10.26
N PRO A 79 -1.68 -2.45 10.24
CA PRO A 79 -1.79 -3.33 9.08
C PRO A 79 -3.24 -3.63 8.74
N GLU A 80 -3.59 -3.47 7.47
CA GLU A 80 -4.91 -3.80 6.94
C GLU A 80 -4.84 -5.11 6.15
N PRO A 81 -5.50 -6.18 6.62
CA PRO A 81 -5.52 -7.44 5.90
C PRO A 81 -6.36 -7.28 4.63
N LEU A 82 -5.71 -7.37 3.47
CA LEU A 82 -6.41 -7.47 2.20
C LEU A 82 -6.86 -8.92 1.96
N PRO A 83 -8.11 -9.16 1.51
CA PRO A 83 -8.61 -10.51 1.28
C PRO A 83 -7.74 -11.25 0.25
N VAL A 84 -7.13 -12.35 0.67
CA VAL A 84 -6.39 -13.24 -0.22
C VAL A 84 -7.37 -14.25 -0.80
N ALA A 85 -7.99 -13.90 -1.94
CA ALA A 85 -8.73 -14.89 -2.75
C ALA A 85 -7.80 -15.97 -3.32
#